data_AF-A0A5C8T4W8-F1
#
_entry.id   AF-A0A5C8T4W8-F1
#
_cell.length_a   1.000
_cell.length_b   1.000
_cell.length_c   1.000
_cell.angle_alpha   90.00
_cell.angle_beta   90.00
_cell.angle_gamma   90.00
#
_symmetry.space_group_name_H-M   'P 1'
#
loop_
_entity.id
_entity.type
_entity.pdbx_description
1 polymer ?
#
loop_
_entity_poly.entity_id
_entity_poly.type
_entity_poly.pdbx_seq_one_letter_code
_entity_poly.pdbx_strand_id
1 'polypeptide(L)'
;MDRRTITVEQAEAENPGVPSVPVLNKPFGGVNGQWERLKAAMQPGDDLVAFNSPIESWRAFCGRRGVALMRDGKTVMEVVTMLN
;
A
#
# COMPACT_ATOMS: atom_id res chain seq x y z
N MET A 1 9.72 12.25 -1.34
CA MET A 1 8.85 11.05 -1.27
C MET A 1 7.43 11.55 -1.43
N ASP A 2 6.71 11.06 -2.45
CA ASP A 2 5.34 11.47 -2.68
C ASP A 2 4.41 10.68 -1.73
N ARG A 3 3.47 11.36 -1.09
CA ARG A 3 2.54 10.81 -0.10
C ARG A 3 1.18 11.45 -0.25
N ARG A 4 0.13 10.63 -0.31
CA ARG A 4 -1.26 11.07 -0.43
C ARG A 4 -2.17 10.24 0.47
N THR A 5 -2.97 10.92 1.30
CA THR A 5 -4.02 10.27 2.09
C THR A 5 -5.10 9.74 1.15
N ILE A 6 -5.51 8.50 1.36
CA ILE A 6 -6.49 7.78 0.54
C ILE A 6 -7.45 6.97 1.41
N THR A 7 -8.60 6.59 0.85
CA THR A 7 -9.52 5.65 1.51
C THR A 7 -9.15 4.20 1.20
N VAL A 8 -9.75 3.26 1.94
CA VAL A 8 -9.63 1.82 1.68
C VAL A 8 -10.06 1.48 0.26
N GLU A 9 -11.18 2.05 -0.19
CA GLU A 9 -11.74 1.81 -1.52
C GLU A 9 -10.80 2.34 -2.62
N GLN A 10 -10.21 3.52 -2.42
CA GLN A 10 -9.21 4.08 -3.34
C GLN A 10 -7.96 3.20 -3.39
N ALA A 11 -7.49 2.71 -2.23
CA ALA A 11 -6.33 1.82 -2.15
C ALA A 11 -6.55 0.52 -2.93
N GLU A 12 -7.73 -0.08 -2.81
CA GLU A 12 -8.11 -1.31 -3.51
C GLU A 12 -8.32 -1.07 -5.01
N ALA A 13 -8.88 0.09 -5.39
CA ALA A 13 -9.06 0.48 -6.80
C ALA A 13 -7.72 0.74 -7.51
N GLU A 14 -6.72 1.30 -6.81
CA GLU A 14 -5.38 1.56 -7.34
C GLU A 14 -4.48 0.33 -7.36
N ASN A 15 -4.82 -0.70 -6.59
CA ASN A 15 -4.10 -1.96 -6.51
C ASN A 15 -5.06 -3.13 -6.74
N PRO A 16 -5.68 -3.23 -7.93
CA PRO A 16 -6.58 -4.33 -8.24
C PRO A 16 -5.81 -5.66 -8.24
N GLY A 17 -6.55 -6.75 -8.06
CA GLY A 17 -6.02 -8.09 -8.27
C GLY A 17 -5.74 -8.37 -9.76
N VAL A 18 -5.36 -9.61 -10.05
CA VAL A 18 -5.17 -10.10 -11.43
C VAL A 18 -6.35 -11.00 -11.80
N PRO A 19 -7.35 -10.53 -12.57
CA PRO A 19 -8.57 -11.29 -12.85
C PRO A 19 -8.33 -12.63 -13.54
N SER A 20 -7.29 -12.71 -14.38
CA SER A 20 -6.90 -13.93 -15.09
C SER A 20 -6.19 -14.96 -14.19
N VAL A 21 -5.83 -14.61 -12.95
CA VAL A 21 -5.11 -15.48 -12.02
C VAL A 21 -5.92 -15.58 -10.72
N PRO A 22 -6.77 -16.61 -10.55
CA PRO A 22 -7.74 -16.68 -9.44
C PRO A 22 -7.14 -16.47 -8.04
N VAL A 23 -5.93 -17.00 -7.78
CA VAL A 23 -5.26 -16.84 -6.48
C VAL A 23 -4.78 -15.40 -6.21
N LEU A 24 -4.62 -14.59 -7.26
CA LEU A 24 -4.23 -13.18 -7.19
C LEU A 24 -5.39 -12.22 -7.49
N ASN A 25 -6.61 -12.72 -7.69
CA ASN A 25 -7.79 -11.90 -8.01
C ASN A 25 -8.42 -11.28 -6.75
N LYS A 26 -7.57 -10.68 -5.91
CA LYS A 26 -7.97 -9.90 -4.74
C LYS A 26 -7.18 -8.59 -4.76
N PRO A 27 -7.69 -7.50 -4.16
CA PRO A 27 -6.92 -6.27 -4.02
C PRO A 27 -5.55 -6.56 -3.43
N PHE A 28 -4.51 -5.91 -3.94
CA PHE A 28 -3.10 -6.14 -3.59
C PHE A 28 -2.53 -7.53 -3.96
N GLY A 29 -3.28 -8.37 -4.68
CA GLY A 29 -2.81 -9.63 -5.25
C GLY A 29 -2.09 -10.52 -4.24
N GLY A 30 -0.83 -10.85 -4.52
CA GLY A 30 -0.02 -11.74 -3.69
C GLY A 30 0.26 -11.23 -2.28
N VAL A 31 0.14 -9.91 -2.04
CA VAL A 31 0.28 -9.30 -0.71
C VAL A 31 -1.07 -8.94 -0.08
N ASN A 32 -2.20 -9.44 -0.61
CA ASN A 32 -3.53 -9.25 -0.03
C ASN A 32 -3.60 -9.65 1.46
N GLY A 33 -2.88 -10.70 1.88
CA GLY A 33 -2.84 -11.08 3.29
C GLY A 33 -2.22 -10.01 4.20
N GLN A 34 -1.27 -9.20 3.71
CA GLN A 34 -0.74 -8.05 4.44
C GLN A 34 -1.75 -6.90 4.47
N TRP A 35 -2.44 -6.68 3.35
CA TRP A 35 -3.53 -5.70 3.25
C TRP A 35 -4.67 -5.97 4.24
N GLU A 36 -5.15 -7.22 4.33
CA GLU A 36 -6.19 -7.57 5.31
C GLU A 36 -5.73 -7.37 6.76
N ARG A 37 -4.45 -7.65 7.07
CA ARG A 37 -3.88 -7.37 8.39
C ARG A 37 -3.80 -5.87 8.67
N LEU A 38 -3.44 -5.07 7.66
CA LEU A 38 -3.43 -3.61 7.78
C LEU A 38 -4.84 -3.10 8.08
N LYS A 39 -5.86 -3.52 7.31
CA LYS A 39 -7.27 -3.15 7.56
C LYS A 39 -7.74 -3.55 8.95
N ALA A 40 -7.39 -4.76 9.41
CA ALA A 40 -7.73 -5.23 10.74
C ALA A 40 -7.04 -4.43 11.88
N ALA A 41 -5.92 -3.77 11.60
CA ALA A 41 -5.18 -2.94 12.56
C ALA A 41 -5.64 -1.46 12.58
N MET A 42 -6.48 -1.04 11.62
CA MET A 42 -7.00 0.32 11.53
C MET A 42 -7.86 0.67 12.75
N GLN A 43 -7.64 1.87 13.26
CA GLN A 43 -8.40 2.46 14.37
C GLN A 43 -8.95 3.84 13.96
N PRO A 44 -10.01 4.32 14.62
CA PRO A 44 -10.48 5.69 14.42
C PRO A 44 -9.35 6.70 14.67
N GLY A 45 -9.12 7.60 13.71
CA GLY A 45 -8.03 8.59 13.74
C GLY A 45 -6.77 8.17 12.99
N ASP A 46 -6.71 6.94 12.47
CA ASP A 46 -5.63 6.54 11.57
C ASP A 46 -5.81 7.13 10.17
N ASP A 47 -4.68 7.48 9.55
CA ASP A 47 -4.61 7.86 8.15
C ASP A 47 -4.06 6.70 7.31
N LEU A 48 -4.72 6.40 6.20
CA LEU A 48 -4.15 5.53 5.17
C LEU A 48 -3.47 6.39 4.10
N VAL A 49 -2.19 6.16 3.86
CA VAL A 49 -1.36 6.99 2.99
C VAL A 49 -0.73 6.14 1.90
N ALA A 50 -1.07 6.43 0.64
CA ALA A 50 -0.30 5.92 -0.49
C ALA A 50 1.05 6.62 -0.56
N PHE A 51 2.11 5.88 -0.85
CA PHE A 51 3.45 6.42 -0.99
C PHE A 51 4.16 5.94 -2.25
N ASN A 52 5.02 6.81 -2.78
CA ASN A 52 5.94 6.46 -3.85
C ASN A 52 7.29 7.12 -3.61
N SER A 53 8.34 6.32 -3.76
CA SER A 53 9.72 6.81 -3.71
C SER A 53 9.98 7.75 -4.90
N PRO A 54 10.83 8.77 -4.71
CA PRO A 54 11.20 9.67 -5.79
C PRO A 54 11.97 8.91 -6.88
N ILE A 55 11.97 9.43 -8.11
CA ILE A 55 12.51 8.73 -9.30
C ILE A 55 14.00 8.39 -9.15
N GLU A 56 14.75 9.20 -8.40
CA GLU A 56 16.16 9.00 -8.08
C GLU A 56 16.37 7.70 -7.30
N SER A 57 15.50 7.39 -6.33
CA SER A 57 15.56 6.14 -5.57
C SER A 57 15.27 4.93 -6.45
N TRP A 58 14.32 5.05 -7.39
CA TRP A 58 14.05 3.99 -8.37
C TRP A 58 15.26 3.73 -9.27
N ARG A 59 15.92 4.77 -9.76
CA ARG A 59 17.15 4.65 -10.58
C ARG A 59 18.33 4.04 -9.81
N ALA A 60 18.34 4.17 -8.48
CA ALA A 60 19.36 3.62 -7.61
C ALA A 60 19.05 2.21 -7.07
N PHE A 61 18.02 1.52 -7.59
CA PHE A 61 17.57 0.20 -7.09
C PHE A 61 17.19 0.22 -5.59
N CYS A 62 16.59 1.33 -5.16
CA CYS A 62 16.09 1.56 -3.80
C CYS A 62 14.63 2.05 -3.83
N GLY A 63 13.92 1.86 -4.95
CA GLY A 63 12.59 2.41 -5.17
C GLY A 63 11.52 1.56 -4.51
N ARG A 64 10.58 2.19 -3.79
CA ARG A 64 9.43 1.52 -3.16
C ARG A 64 8.14 2.29 -3.38
N ARG A 65 7.06 1.56 -3.64
CA ARG A 65 5.68 2.06 -3.68
C ARG A 65 4.77 1.15 -2.87
N GLY A 66 3.77 1.74 -2.24
CA GLY A 66 2.81 1.00 -1.45
C GLY A 66 1.81 1.89 -0.73
N VAL A 67 1.20 1.33 0.31
CA VAL A 67 0.32 2.02 1.24
C VAL A 67 0.83 1.86 2.67
N ALA A 68 0.68 2.90 3.48
CA ALA A 68 1.10 2.92 4.87
C ALA A 68 -0.08 3.31 5.76
N LEU A 69 -0.25 2.59 6.86
CA LEU A 69 -1.12 2.99 7.97
C LEU A 69 -0.34 3.94 8.87
N MET A 70 -0.84 5.15 9.05
CA MET A 70 -0.24 6.20 9.84
C MET A 70 -1.11 6.47 11.07
N ARG A 71 -0.49 6.54 12.26
CA ARG A 71 -1.14 6.90 13.52
C ARG A 71 -0.27 7.92 14.24
N ASP A 72 -0.85 9.05 14.62
CA ASP A 72 -0.12 10.14 15.28
C ASP A 72 1.17 10.56 14.54
N GLY A 73 1.11 10.61 13.20
CA GLY A 73 2.24 10.95 12.33
C GLY A 73 3.32 9.87 12.19
N LYS A 74 3.12 8.68 12.77
CA LYS A 74 4.07 7.55 12.69
C LYS A 74 3.51 6.43 11.82
N THR A 75 4.39 5.76 11.08
CA THR A 75 4.01 4.55 10.33
C THR A 75 3.83 3.38 11.30
N VAL A 76 2.63 2.80 11.29
CA VAL A 76 2.28 1.61 12.08
C VAL A 76 2.58 0.34 11.27
N MET A 77 2.15 0.33 10.00
CA MET A 77 2.34 -0.78 9.06
C MET A 77 2.48 -0.25 7.65
N GLU A 78 3.16 -1.01 6.79
CA GLU A 78 3.23 -0.74 5.35
C GLU A 78 2.94 -2.01 4.55
N VAL A 79 2.30 -1.84 3.39
CA VAL A 79 2.14 -2.86 2.36
C VAL A 79 2.84 -2.35 1.12
N VAL A 80 3.99 -2.93 0.82
CA VAL A 80 4.79 -2.59 -0.37
C VAL A 80 4.26 -3.40 -1.55
N THR A 81 3.87 -2.71 -2.62
CA THR A 81 3.35 -3.34 -3.85
C THR A 81 4.36 -3.37 -4.98
N MET A 82 5.34 -2.46 -4.95
CA MET A 82 6.45 -2.47 -5.88
C MET A 82 7.76 -2.13 -5.15
N LEU A 83 8.79 -2.88 -5.51
CA LEU A 83 10.18 -2.70 -5.09
C LEU A 83 11.05 -2.82 -6.35
N ASN A 84 12.08 -1.99 -6.46
CA ASN A 84 13.16 -2.13 -7.42
C ASN A 84 14.48 -2.30 -6.69
#